data_AF-H0F1X1-F1
#
_entry.id   AF-H0F1X1-F1
#
_cell.length_a   1.000
_cell.length_b   1.000
_cell.length_c   1.000
_cell.angle_alpha   90.00
_cell.angle_beta   90.00
_cell.angle_gamma   90.00
#
_symmetry.space_group_name_H-M   'P 1'
#
loop_
_entity.id
_entity.type
_entity.pdbx_description
1 polymer ?
#
loop_
_entity_poly.entity_id
_entity_poly.type
_entity_poly.pdbx_seq_one_letter_code
_entity_poly.pdbx_strand_id
1 'polypeptide(L)'
;RNPLALLAASPDRDVREVARRLCAESPQVLNDRYLLRVAVDAASITAPGLCLEAGLDTHDRHPPGQDQAIARRFGFSHAVLTGQPHCMMYADHWQVSAAAILDWHRGRFG
;
A
#
# COMPACT_ATOMS: atom_id res chain seq x y z
N ARG A 1 2.36 -18.87 10.63
CA ARG A 1 3.16 -17.66 10.36
C ARG A 1 2.53 -16.50 11.13
N ASN A 2 3.34 -15.68 11.82
CA ASN A 2 2.85 -14.60 12.67
C ASN A 2 2.04 -13.57 11.83
N PRO A 3 0.77 -13.25 12.17
CA PRO A 3 -0.06 -12.28 11.45
C PRO A 3 0.52 -10.86 11.46
N LEU A 4 1.46 -10.54 12.37
CA LEU A 4 2.13 -9.25 12.46
C LEU A 4 2.93 -8.87 11.20
N ALA A 5 3.45 -9.85 10.47
CA ALA A 5 4.27 -9.58 9.28
C ALA A 5 3.47 -8.98 8.12
N LEU A 6 2.14 -9.07 8.13
CA LEU A 6 1.29 -8.55 7.07
C LEU A 6 1.09 -7.03 7.16
N LEU A 7 1.16 -6.46 8.37
CA LEU A 7 0.80 -5.07 8.62
C LEU A 7 2.00 -4.13 8.65
N ALA A 8 3.23 -4.66 8.64
CA ALA A 8 4.47 -3.96 9.00
C ALA A 8 4.27 -3.01 10.19
N ALA A 9 3.44 -3.45 11.12
CA ALA A 9 3.20 -2.77 12.37
C ALA A 9 4.43 -2.95 13.26
N SER A 10 4.66 -2.01 14.19
CA SER A 10 5.67 -2.24 15.23
C SER A 10 5.43 -3.61 15.89
N PRO A 11 6.49 -4.33 16.32
CA PRO A 11 6.34 -5.65 16.92
C PRO A 11 5.32 -5.70 18.07
N ASP A 12 5.14 -4.55 18.74
CA ASP A 12 4.29 -4.36 19.91
C ASP A 12 2.86 -3.88 19.57
N ARG A 13 2.54 -3.68 18.29
CA ARG A 13 1.21 -3.19 17.90
C ARG A 13 0.16 -4.27 18.12
N ASP A 14 -0.91 -3.90 18.81
CA ASP A 14 -2.08 -4.76 18.93
C ASP A 14 -2.80 -4.90 17.58
N VAL A 15 -2.73 -6.11 17.01
CA VAL A 15 -3.35 -6.44 15.72
C VAL A 15 -4.63 -7.26 15.84
N ARG A 16 -5.15 -7.47 17.07
CA ARG A 16 -6.31 -8.36 17.32
C ARG A 16 -7.55 -7.96 16.53
N GLU A 17 -7.83 -6.66 16.42
CA GLU A 17 -9.01 -6.18 15.70
C GLU A 17 -8.88 -6.36 14.18
N VAL A 18 -7.67 -6.29 13.63
CA VAL A 18 -7.43 -6.60 12.22
C VAL A 18 -7.54 -8.11 11.98
N ALA A 19 -6.96 -8.91 12.87
CA ALA A 19 -7.02 -10.37 12.80
C ALA A 19 -8.47 -10.89 12.86
N ARG A 20 -9.34 -10.24 13.67
CA ARG A 20 -10.77 -10.57 13.78
C ARG A 20 -11.54 -10.41 12.47
N ARG A 21 -11.03 -9.62 11.52
CA ARG A 21 -11.64 -9.38 10.21
C ARG A 21 -11.19 -10.36 9.13
N LEU A 22 -10.20 -11.21 9.42
CA LEU A 22 -9.67 -12.19 8.46
C LEU A 22 -10.50 -13.48 8.46
N CYS A 23 -10.70 -14.06 7.28
CA CYS A 23 -11.35 -15.37 7.08
C CYS A 23 -10.32 -16.44 6.69
N ALA A 24 -10.77 -17.70 6.57
CA ALA A 24 -9.91 -18.84 6.24
C ALA A 24 -9.20 -18.69 4.87
N GLU A 25 -9.83 -17.97 3.95
CA GLU A 25 -9.34 -17.69 2.59
C GLU A 25 -8.34 -16.52 2.58
N SER A 26 -8.34 -15.66 3.60
CA SER A 26 -7.48 -14.47 3.64
C SER A 26 -5.99 -14.80 3.47
N PRO A 27 -5.42 -15.82 4.16
CA PRO A 27 -4.02 -16.19 3.96
C PRO A 27 -3.71 -16.73 2.56
N GLN A 28 -4.64 -17.42 1.89
CA GLN A 28 -4.41 -17.95 0.54
C GLN A 28 -4.35 -16.82 -0.48
N VAL A 29 -5.34 -15.93 -0.47
CA VAL A 29 -5.40 -14.76 -1.35
C VAL A 29 -4.18 -13.84 -1.14
N LEU A 30 -3.73 -13.67 0.11
CA LEU A 30 -2.55 -12.87 0.43
C LEU A 30 -1.23 -13.50 -0.01
N ASN A 31 -1.16 -14.82 -0.14
CA ASN A 31 0.03 -15.52 -0.63
C ASN A 31 0.03 -15.68 -2.17
N ASP A 32 -1.13 -15.76 -2.80
CA ASP A 32 -1.28 -15.85 -4.25
C ASP A 32 -0.81 -14.57 -4.97
N ARG A 33 -0.78 -13.43 -4.27
CA ARG A 33 -0.29 -12.14 -4.81
C ARG A 33 1.12 -12.21 -5.40
N TYR A 34 1.97 -13.12 -4.90
CA TYR A 34 3.34 -13.28 -5.39
C TYR A 34 3.44 -14.11 -6.68
N LEU A 35 2.36 -14.78 -7.08
CA LEU A 35 2.40 -15.61 -8.29
C LEU A 35 2.30 -14.78 -9.56
N LEU A 36 1.91 -13.48 -9.48
CA LEU A 36 1.90 -12.49 -10.55
C LEU A 36 1.42 -13.05 -11.91
N ARG A 37 0.39 -13.89 -11.89
CA ARG A 37 -0.08 -14.67 -13.06
C ARG A 37 -0.86 -13.84 -14.08
N VAL A 38 -1.11 -12.57 -13.76
CA VAL A 38 -1.90 -11.64 -14.57
C VAL A 38 -0.98 -10.57 -15.10
N ALA A 39 -0.79 -10.56 -16.42
CA ALA A 39 -0.13 -9.46 -17.10
C ALA A 39 -1.06 -8.24 -17.10
N VAL A 40 -0.53 -7.09 -16.69
CA VAL A 40 -1.24 -5.80 -16.76
C VAL A 40 -0.63 -4.99 -17.89
N ASP A 41 -1.40 -4.72 -18.94
CA ASP A 41 -1.02 -3.77 -19.97
C ASP A 41 -1.25 -2.35 -19.44
N ALA A 42 -0.17 -1.59 -19.22
CA ALA A 42 -0.31 -0.21 -18.75
C ALA A 42 -1.01 0.71 -19.76
N ALA A 43 -0.96 0.42 -21.06
CA ALA A 43 -1.68 1.23 -22.04
C ALA A 43 -3.21 1.15 -21.86
N SER A 44 -3.70 0.08 -21.21
CA SER A 44 -5.11 -0.07 -20.85
C SER A 44 -5.55 0.81 -19.67
N ILE A 45 -4.60 1.36 -18.90
CA ILE A 45 -4.89 2.23 -17.76
C ILE A 45 -4.80 3.69 -18.22
N THR A 46 -5.95 4.27 -18.54
CA THR A 46 -6.05 5.66 -19.03
C THR A 46 -6.48 6.67 -17.96
N ALA A 47 -6.82 6.18 -16.76
CA ALA A 47 -7.21 7.04 -15.65
C ALA A 47 -5.97 7.66 -14.97
N PRO A 48 -6.06 8.93 -14.52
CA PRO A 48 -5.03 9.49 -13.63
C PRO A 48 -4.98 8.67 -12.33
N GLY A 49 -3.78 8.46 -11.82
CA GLY A 49 -3.55 7.73 -10.58
C GLY A 49 -2.55 8.41 -9.67
N LEU A 50 -2.55 7.94 -8.43
CA LEU A 50 -1.63 8.31 -7.37
C LEU A 50 -1.01 7.04 -6.80
N CYS A 51 0.31 7.02 -6.69
CA CYS A 51 1.07 5.99 -6.02
C CYS A 51 1.70 6.60 -4.75
N LEU A 52 1.34 6.07 -3.59
CA LEU A 52 1.86 6.51 -2.29
C LEU A 52 2.85 5.48 -1.76
N GLU A 53 4.05 5.94 -1.45
CA GLU A 53 5.12 5.13 -0.88
C GLU A 53 5.20 5.33 0.63
N ALA A 54 5.19 4.23 1.39
CA ALA A 54 5.31 4.24 2.84
C ALA A 54 6.79 4.33 3.24
N GLY A 55 7.21 5.42 3.87
CA GLY A 55 8.61 5.62 4.24
C GLY A 55 9.13 4.70 5.34
N LEU A 56 8.23 4.07 6.10
CA LEU A 56 8.56 3.10 7.15
C LEU A 56 8.22 1.65 6.74
N ASP A 57 8.09 1.36 5.45
CA ASP A 57 7.83 0.00 4.95
C ASP A 57 9.02 -0.94 5.18
N THR A 58 8.76 -2.26 5.18
CA THR A 58 9.80 -3.26 5.34
C THR A 58 10.34 -3.71 3.98
N HIS A 59 11.64 -3.43 3.77
CA HIS A 59 12.34 -3.71 2.52
C HIS A 59 12.38 -5.20 2.11
N ASP A 60 12.11 -6.12 3.03
CA ASP A 60 12.02 -7.56 2.76
C ASP A 60 10.86 -7.91 1.80
N ARG A 61 9.83 -7.07 1.76
CA ARG A 61 8.61 -7.27 0.97
C ARG A 61 8.31 -6.12 0.03
N HIS A 62 8.93 -4.96 0.25
CA HIS A 62 8.76 -3.77 -0.56
C HIS A 62 10.14 -3.14 -0.85
N PRO A 63 10.82 -3.58 -1.92
CA PRO A 63 12.14 -3.04 -2.28
C PRO A 63 12.09 -1.53 -2.55
N PRO A 64 13.14 -0.78 -2.16
CA PRO A 64 13.21 0.66 -2.41
C PRO A 64 12.97 1.00 -3.89
N GLY A 65 12.17 2.03 -4.15
CA GLY A 65 11.88 2.52 -5.50
C GLY A 65 10.85 1.70 -6.28
N GLN A 66 10.28 0.63 -5.70
CA GLN A 66 9.22 -0.14 -6.35
C GLN A 66 8.00 0.73 -6.68
N ASP A 67 7.51 1.53 -5.74
CA ASP A 67 6.35 2.40 -5.94
C ASP A 67 6.64 3.49 -6.99
N GLN A 68 7.83 4.08 -6.95
CA GLN A 68 8.25 5.04 -7.96
C GLN A 68 8.28 4.40 -9.37
N ALA A 69 8.77 3.17 -9.49
CA ALA A 69 8.79 2.45 -10.76
C ALA A 69 7.38 2.16 -11.28
N ILE A 70 6.45 1.76 -10.40
CA ILE A 70 5.03 1.60 -10.72
C ILE A 70 4.42 2.92 -11.17
N ALA A 71 4.64 4.00 -10.43
CA ALA A 71 4.11 5.32 -10.79
C ALA A 71 4.58 5.74 -12.19
N ARG A 72 5.87 5.57 -12.50
CA ARG A 72 6.41 5.83 -13.84
C ARG A 72 5.80 4.94 -14.90
N ARG A 73 5.63 3.64 -14.61
CA ARG A 73 5.08 2.65 -15.56
C ARG A 73 3.67 2.98 -16.03
N PHE A 74 2.85 3.55 -15.14
CA PHE A 74 1.44 3.90 -15.40
C PHE A 74 1.19 5.41 -15.57
N GLY A 75 2.22 6.24 -15.51
CA GLY A 75 2.07 7.70 -15.61
C GLY A 75 1.33 8.35 -14.43
N PHE A 76 1.43 7.76 -13.24
CA PHE A 76 0.79 8.25 -12.03
C PHE A 76 1.63 9.32 -11.31
N SER A 77 0.96 10.12 -10.49
CA SER A 77 1.63 10.93 -9.47
C SER A 77 2.29 10.02 -8.43
N HIS A 78 3.45 10.42 -7.91
CA HIS A 78 4.16 9.70 -6.85
C HIS A 78 4.42 10.63 -5.68
N ALA A 79 4.19 10.14 -4.46
CA ALA A 79 4.53 10.84 -3.23
C ALA A 79 5.00 9.84 -2.17
N VAL A 80 6.03 10.23 -1.43
CA VAL A 80 6.56 9.45 -0.29
C VAL A 80 6.00 10.03 1.00
N LEU A 81 5.33 9.20 1.78
CA LEU A 81 4.86 9.53 3.12
C LEU A 81 5.87 8.98 4.12
N THR A 82 6.89 9.79 4.43
CA THR A 82 8.09 9.38 5.17
C THR A 82 7.81 8.75 6.54
N GLY A 83 6.73 9.14 7.21
CA GLY A 83 6.35 8.62 8.54
C GLY A 83 5.30 7.50 8.53
N GLN A 84 4.81 7.07 7.37
CA GLN A 84 3.74 6.08 7.30
C GLN A 84 4.29 4.64 7.19
N PRO A 85 3.69 3.66 7.89
CA PRO A 85 4.04 2.23 7.78
C PRO A 85 3.28 1.56 6.61
N HIS A 86 3.69 0.36 6.19
CA HIS A 86 3.08 -0.40 5.07
C HIS A 86 1.56 -0.31 4.99
N CYS A 87 0.87 -0.60 6.11
CA CYS A 87 -0.59 -0.51 6.19
C CYS A 87 -1.05 0.89 6.60
N MET A 88 -0.72 1.89 5.79
CA MET A 88 -0.91 3.32 6.09
C MET A 88 -2.37 3.69 6.42
N MET A 89 -3.35 2.93 5.91
CA MET A 89 -4.78 3.15 6.17
C MET A 89 -5.26 2.59 7.51
N TYR A 90 -4.51 1.67 8.10
CA TYR A 90 -4.79 1.10 9.40
C TYR A 90 -3.82 1.62 10.46
N ALA A 91 -2.91 2.54 10.14
CA ALA A 91 -1.90 3.08 11.05
C ALA A 91 -2.50 4.07 12.06
N ASP A 92 -1.76 4.38 13.13
CA ASP A 92 -2.23 5.33 14.16
C ASP A 92 -2.39 6.75 13.60
N HIS A 93 -1.59 7.09 12.57
CA HIS A 93 -1.65 8.36 11.83
C HIS A 93 -2.27 8.19 10.43
N TRP A 94 -3.27 7.33 10.29
CA TRP A 94 -3.92 7.04 8.99
C TRP A 94 -4.47 8.30 8.29
N GLN A 95 -4.81 9.35 9.04
CA GLN A 95 -5.32 10.61 8.53
C GLN A 95 -4.32 11.30 7.59
N VAL A 96 -3.01 11.09 7.78
CA VAL A 96 -1.96 11.62 6.89
C VAL A 96 -2.10 11.02 5.49
N SER A 97 -2.31 9.71 5.40
CA SER A 97 -2.57 9.02 4.13
C SER A 97 -3.84 9.54 3.46
N ALA A 98 -4.91 9.71 4.24
CA ALA A 98 -6.18 10.20 3.73
C ALA A 98 -6.06 11.63 3.21
N ALA A 99 -5.38 12.51 3.95
CA ALA A 99 -5.14 13.88 3.53
C ALA A 99 -4.36 13.94 2.20
N ALA A 100 -3.31 13.12 2.05
CA ALA A 100 -2.54 13.05 0.80
C ALA A 100 -3.42 12.67 -0.41
N ILE A 101 -4.35 11.73 -0.24
CA ILE A 101 -5.30 11.35 -1.29
C ILE A 101 -6.27 12.49 -1.61
N LEU A 102 -6.81 13.15 -0.58
CA LEU A 102 -7.73 14.27 -0.76
C LEU A 102 -7.06 15.46 -1.44
N ASP A 103 -5.84 15.80 -1.05
CA ASP A 103 -5.09 16.93 -1.61
C ASP A 103 -4.72 16.67 -3.08
N TRP A 104 -4.28 15.45 -3.41
CA TRP A 104 -4.07 15.05 -4.80
C TRP A 104 -5.36 15.15 -5.62
N HIS A 105 -6.48 14.61 -5.10
CA HIS A 105 -7.76 14.65 -5.80
C HIS A 105 -8.21 16.09 -6.06
N ARG A 106 -8.14 16.95 -5.04
CA ARG A 106 -8.46 18.38 -5.17
C ARG A 106 -7.56 19.06 -6.19
N GLY A 107 -6.25 18.86 -6.13
CA GLY A 107 -5.33 19.45 -7.09
C GLY A 107 -5.50 18.96 -8.53
N ARG A 108 -6.08 17.77 -8.73
CA ARG A 108 -6.26 17.17 -10.06
C ARG A 108 -7.64 17.44 -10.69
N PHE A 109 -8.69 17.55 -9.87
CA PHE A 109 -10.08 17.56 -10.33
C PHE A 109 -10.98 18.65 -9.71
N GLY A 110 -10.55 19.28 -8.61
CA GLY A 110 -11.27 20.40 -8.01
C GLY A 110 -10.88 21.72 -8.67
#